data_AF-A0A2Z5R213-F1
#
_entry.id   AF-A0A2Z5R213-F1
#
_cell.length_a   1.000
_cell.length_b   1.000
_cell.length_c   1.000
_cell.angle_alpha   90.00
_cell.angle_beta   90.00
_cell.angle_gamma   90.00
#
_symmetry.space_group_name_H-M   'P 1'
#
loop_
_entity.id
_entity.type
_entity.pdbx_description
1 polymer ?
#
loop_
_entity_poly.entity_id
_entity_poly.type
_entity_poly.pdbx_seq_one_letter_code
_entity_poly.pdbx_strand_id
1 'polypeptide(L)'
;MQYYTEAGRLMALEDLLSGPEHLHESLSARLPQIRAMAAEYPESQVKTDVDSFPTIKNKKPPFRGRRNFKSPGYKKLVPWTMNTLRRQLTKPMTGELKSHPQIQLNYGESNWWTLSRFDSALATNAEGTGLFWYRRDPKQVRSKLIDATKLHARLLKEWPTLRERYRNASASVASYEAWAETFAKHTESELKR
;
A
#
# COMPACT_ATOMS: atom_id res chain seq x y z
N MET A 1 -1.21 -1.22 -7.74
CA MET A 1 -2.63 -0.96 -7.43
C MET A 1 -2.91 -1.21 -5.94
N GLN A 2 -1.91 -1.04 -5.07
CA GLN A 2 -2.03 -1.20 -3.61
C GLN A 2 -1.97 0.21 -2.99
N TYR A 3 -3.04 0.97 -3.18
CA TYR A 3 -3.08 2.39 -2.85
C TYR A 3 -3.25 2.64 -1.35
N TYR A 4 -3.94 1.74 -0.64
CA TYR A 4 -4.00 1.72 0.82
C TYR A 4 -2.61 1.56 1.43
N THR A 5 -1.86 0.54 0.98
CA THR A 5 -0.49 0.29 1.45
C THR A 5 0.42 1.49 1.16
N GLU A 6 0.28 2.08 -0.03
CA GLU A 6 1.06 3.28 -0.37
C GLU A 6 0.67 4.48 0.49
N ALA A 7 -0.62 4.67 0.81
CA ALA A 7 -1.05 5.72 1.73
C ALA A 7 -0.40 5.58 3.11
N GLY A 8 -0.37 4.36 3.65
CA GLY A 8 0.32 4.06 4.91
C GLY A 8 1.83 4.33 4.85
N ARG A 9 2.48 4.07 3.71
CA ARG A 9 3.90 4.39 3.52
C ARG A 9 4.16 5.90 3.47
N LEU A 10 3.29 6.66 2.81
CA LEU A 10 3.38 8.11 2.77
C LEU A 10 3.22 8.70 4.18
N MET A 11 2.23 8.24 4.94
CA MET A 11 2.05 8.61 6.35
C MET A 11 3.29 8.28 7.19
N ALA A 12 3.88 7.09 7.01
CA ALA A 12 5.10 6.72 7.73
C ALA A 12 6.30 7.61 7.40
N LEU A 13 6.42 8.07 6.14
CA LEU A 13 7.45 9.03 5.75
C LEU A 13 7.19 10.42 6.35
N GLU A 14 5.94 10.87 6.40
CA GLU A 14 5.56 12.13 7.04
C GLU A 14 5.88 12.11 8.54
N ASP A 15 5.55 11.01 9.22
CA ASP A 15 5.87 10.79 10.62
C ASP A 15 7.38 10.87 10.86
N LEU A 16 8.16 10.12 10.08
CA LEU A 16 9.63 10.15 10.15
C LEU A 16 10.20 11.57 9.96
N LEU A 17 9.63 12.35 9.04
CA LEU A 17 10.05 13.73 8.78
C LEU A 17 9.63 14.70 9.89
N SER A 18 8.64 14.37 10.72
CA SER A 18 8.20 15.21 11.84
C SER A 18 9.18 15.18 13.02
N GLY A 19 9.87 14.06 13.23
CA GLY A 19 10.95 13.90 14.22
C GLY A 19 10.63 12.94 15.35
N PRO A 20 11.52 12.79 16.35
CA PRO A 20 11.35 11.81 17.43
C PRO A 20 10.24 12.14 18.45
N GLU A 21 9.77 13.38 18.49
CA GLU A 21 8.90 13.88 19.56
C GLU A 21 7.51 13.23 19.54
N HIS A 22 7.01 12.82 18.37
CA HIS A 22 5.69 12.20 18.24
C HIS A 22 5.66 10.71 18.62
N LEU A 23 6.82 10.07 18.86
CA LEU A 23 6.93 8.60 18.88
C LEU A 23 5.98 7.98 19.92
N HIS A 24 6.05 8.45 21.17
CA HIS A 24 5.21 7.94 22.26
C HIS A 24 3.72 8.21 22.03
N GLU A 25 3.36 9.41 21.59
CA GLU A 25 1.96 9.78 21.31
C GLU A 25 1.36 8.95 20.17
N SER A 26 2.18 8.62 19.16
CA SER A 26 1.72 7.93 17.96
C SER A 26 1.46 6.42 18.17
N LEU A 27 2.02 5.82 19.23
CA LEU A 27 1.90 4.37 19.50
C LEU A 27 0.45 3.89 19.58
N SER A 28 -0.40 4.63 20.28
CA SER A 28 -1.82 4.30 20.44
C SER A 28 -2.70 4.84 19.31
N ALA A 29 -2.33 5.99 18.73
CA ALA A 29 -3.16 6.69 17.75
C ALA A 29 -3.09 6.14 16.32
N ARG A 30 -1.94 5.60 15.88
CA ARG A 30 -1.72 5.28 14.46
C ARG A 30 -2.49 4.07 13.95
N LEU A 31 -2.58 3.00 14.72
CA LEU A 31 -3.26 1.79 14.26
C LEU A 31 -4.76 2.01 13.99
N PRO A 32 -5.52 2.71 14.87
CA PRO A 32 -6.91 3.11 14.57
C PRO A 32 -7.02 3.97 13.31
N GLN A 33 -6.14 4.95 13.12
CA GLN A 33 -6.14 5.82 11.93
C GLN A 33 -5.93 5.01 10.63
N ILE A 34 -4.93 4.12 10.63
CA ILE A 34 -4.64 3.25 9.48
C ILE A 34 -5.85 2.34 9.19
N ARG A 35 -6.44 1.72 10.23
CA ARG A 35 -7.63 0.87 10.07
C ARG A 35 -8.84 1.64 9.54
N ALA A 36 -9.06 2.87 9.99
CA ALA A 36 -10.15 3.72 9.51
C ALA A 36 -10.01 4.03 8.01
N MET A 37 -8.79 4.30 7.55
CA MET A 37 -8.51 4.55 6.13
C MET A 37 -8.82 3.35 5.23
N ALA A 38 -8.77 2.11 5.75
CA ALA A 38 -9.03 0.91 4.94
C ALA A 38 -10.41 0.89 4.27
N ALA A 39 -11.39 1.63 4.80
CA ALA A 39 -12.72 1.76 4.19
C ALA A 39 -12.70 2.54 2.86
N GLU A 40 -11.74 3.45 2.68
CA GLU A 40 -11.61 4.29 1.49
C GLU A 40 -11.00 3.54 0.29
N TYR A 41 -10.34 2.42 0.56
CA TYR A 41 -9.58 1.65 -0.42
C TYR A 41 -10.26 0.32 -0.73
N PRO A 42 -10.75 0.10 -1.95
CA PRO A 42 -11.41 -1.14 -2.33
C PRO A 42 -10.52 -2.38 -2.19
N GLU A 43 -9.21 -2.22 -2.39
CA GLU A 43 -8.25 -3.32 -2.33
C GLU A 43 -7.85 -3.73 -0.90
N SER A 44 -8.25 -2.99 0.14
CA SER A 44 -8.10 -3.42 1.54
C SER A 44 -9.30 -4.20 2.07
N GLN A 45 -10.38 -4.27 1.30
CA GLN A 45 -11.58 -5.02 1.65
C GLN A 45 -11.46 -6.46 1.15
N VAL A 46 -11.16 -7.38 2.06
CA VAL A 46 -11.12 -8.82 1.77
C VAL A 46 -12.54 -9.36 1.73
N LYS A 47 -12.86 -10.13 0.70
CA LYS A 47 -14.08 -10.95 0.69
C LYS A 47 -13.70 -12.41 0.52
N THR A 48 -14.34 -13.27 1.29
CA THR A 48 -14.10 -14.73 1.27
C THR A 48 -14.72 -15.40 0.04
N ASP A 49 -15.86 -14.87 -0.41
CA ASP A 49 -16.62 -15.43 -1.51
C ASP A 49 -16.36 -14.69 -2.84
N VAL A 50 -16.19 -15.48 -3.90
CA VAL A 50 -16.00 -14.98 -5.27
C VAL A 50 -17.30 -14.38 -5.81
N ASP A 51 -18.46 -14.94 -5.44
CA ASP A 51 -19.77 -14.47 -5.91
C ASP A 51 -20.16 -13.11 -5.31
N SER A 52 -19.43 -12.68 -4.27
CA SER A 52 -19.50 -11.32 -3.74
C SER A 52 -18.84 -10.25 -4.63
N PHE A 53 -18.25 -10.66 -5.76
CA PHE A 53 -17.70 -9.77 -6.78
C PHE A 53 -18.51 -9.82 -8.08
N PRO A 54 -18.55 -8.71 -8.84
CA PRO A 54 -19.16 -8.72 -10.17
C PRO A 54 -18.52 -9.75 -11.10
N THR A 55 -19.30 -10.26 -12.05
CA THR A 55 -18.83 -11.27 -13.00
C THR A 55 -17.61 -10.80 -13.78
N ILE A 56 -16.68 -11.72 -14.02
CA ILE A 56 -15.45 -11.42 -14.76
C ILE A 56 -15.82 -11.11 -16.22
N LYS A 57 -15.46 -9.92 -16.70
CA LYS A 57 -15.68 -9.49 -18.08
C LYS A 57 -14.37 -9.11 -18.73
N ASN A 58 -14.09 -9.70 -19.89
CA ASN A 58 -12.91 -9.35 -20.66
C ASN A 58 -13.20 -9.38 -22.17
N LYS A 59 -12.96 -8.25 -22.85
CA LYS A 59 -13.19 -8.13 -24.30
C LYS A 59 -12.21 -8.94 -25.15
N LYS A 60 -11.07 -9.36 -24.59
CA LYS A 60 -10.07 -10.17 -25.27
C LYS A 60 -9.57 -11.27 -24.33
N PRO A 61 -9.55 -12.55 -24.74
CA PRO A 61 -8.98 -13.59 -23.90
C PRO A 61 -7.51 -13.24 -23.65
N PRO A 62 -7.09 -13.01 -22.40
CA PRO A 62 -5.82 -12.34 -22.10
C PRO A 62 -4.58 -13.13 -22.53
N PHE A 63 -4.71 -14.39 -22.96
CA PHE A 63 -3.58 -15.30 -23.15
C PHE A 63 -3.59 -16.25 -24.35
N ARG A 64 -4.50 -16.13 -25.33
CA ARG A 64 -4.61 -17.14 -26.41
C ARG A 64 -4.53 -18.60 -25.88
N GLY A 65 -5.12 -18.87 -24.72
CA GLY A 65 -5.14 -20.19 -24.07
C GLY A 65 -3.98 -20.55 -23.13
N ARG A 66 -2.93 -19.73 -22.94
CA ARG A 66 -1.79 -20.07 -22.04
C ARG A 66 -1.51 -19.04 -20.95
N ARG A 67 -1.95 -19.28 -19.71
CA ARG A 67 -1.61 -18.45 -18.53
C ARG A 67 -0.11 -18.48 -18.26
N ASN A 68 0.65 -17.54 -18.84
CA ASN A 68 2.09 -17.47 -18.72
C ASN A 68 2.53 -16.08 -18.26
N PHE A 69 2.86 -15.99 -16.96
CA PHE A 69 3.15 -14.74 -16.25
C PHE A 69 4.64 -14.62 -15.92
N LYS A 70 5.49 -14.59 -16.95
CA LYS A 70 6.94 -14.47 -16.76
C LYS A 70 7.33 -13.04 -16.40
N SER A 71 8.24 -12.93 -15.43
CA SER A 71 8.93 -11.68 -15.13
C SER A 71 9.70 -11.19 -16.36
N PRO A 72 9.78 -9.88 -16.61
CA PRO A 72 10.70 -9.34 -17.62
C PRO A 72 12.14 -9.72 -17.28
N GLY A 73 12.87 -10.24 -18.27
CA GLY A 73 14.31 -10.52 -18.08
C GLY A 73 15.09 -9.21 -17.83
N TYR A 74 16.19 -9.29 -17.08
CA TYR A 74 17.00 -8.15 -16.64
C TYR A 74 17.27 -7.09 -17.74
N LYS A 75 17.69 -7.52 -18.94
CA LYS A 75 17.99 -6.62 -20.07
C LYS A 75 16.77 -5.84 -20.58
N LYS A 76 15.56 -6.35 -20.38
CA LYS A 76 14.30 -5.71 -20.81
C LYS A 76 13.58 -4.99 -19.67
N LEU A 77 14.11 -5.01 -18.45
CA LEU A 77 13.44 -4.49 -17.27
C LEU A 77 13.18 -2.99 -17.39
N VAL A 78 14.21 -2.20 -17.71
CA VAL A 78 14.08 -0.73 -17.85
C VAL A 78 13.03 -0.33 -18.90
N PRO A 79 13.10 -0.77 -20.17
CA PRO A 79 12.10 -0.39 -21.16
C PRO A 79 10.70 -0.93 -20.83
N TRP A 80 10.60 -2.11 -20.23
CA TRP A 80 9.33 -2.65 -19.78
C TRP A 80 8.71 -1.82 -18.65
N THR A 81 9.53 -1.36 -17.69
CA THR A 81 9.09 -0.51 -16.57
C THR A 81 8.61 0.83 -17.09
N MET A 82 9.36 1.46 -18.01
CA MET A 82 8.96 2.73 -18.63
C MET A 82 7.61 2.61 -19.34
N ASN A 83 7.41 1.56 -20.14
CA ASN A 83 6.15 1.29 -20.81
C ASN A 83 4.99 1.05 -19.83
N THR A 84 5.28 0.31 -18.75
CA THR A 84 4.32 0.04 -17.69
C THR A 84 3.90 1.32 -16.99
N LEU A 85 4.85 2.16 -16.58
CA LEU A 85 4.58 3.47 -15.96
C LEU A 85 3.78 4.37 -16.89
N ARG A 86 4.21 4.51 -18.16
CA ARG A 86 3.46 5.28 -19.16
C ARG A 86 2.01 4.83 -19.21
N ARG A 87 1.74 3.53 -19.33
CA ARG A 87 0.38 3.01 -19.35
C ARG A 87 -0.36 3.30 -18.05
N GLN A 88 0.25 3.03 -16.90
CA GLN A 88 -0.37 3.19 -15.59
C GLN A 88 -0.81 4.65 -15.35
N LEU A 89 0.01 5.60 -15.82
CA LEU A 89 -0.22 7.02 -15.69
C LEU A 89 -1.20 7.58 -16.74
N THR A 90 -1.15 7.16 -18.00
CA THR A 90 -1.87 7.85 -19.08
C THR A 90 -3.15 7.14 -19.55
N LYS A 91 -3.22 5.81 -19.46
CA LYS A 91 -4.36 5.07 -20.02
C LYS A 91 -5.63 5.38 -19.21
N PRO A 92 -6.73 5.84 -19.81
CA PRO A 92 -7.99 6.05 -19.09
C PRO A 92 -8.57 4.72 -18.61
N MET A 93 -9.31 4.75 -17.51
CA MET A 93 -10.06 3.59 -17.01
C MET A 93 -11.50 3.67 -17.51
N THR A 94 -11.93 2.70 -18.33
CA THR A 94 -13.29 2.65 -18.88
C THR A 94 -14.31 2.23 -17.81
N GLY A 95 -15.58 2.60 -17.97
CA GLY A 95 -16.64 2.29 -16.99
C GLY A 95 -16.84 0.79 -16.73
N GLU A 96 -16.67 -0.03 -17.77
CA GLU A 96 -16.75 -1.50 -17.66
C GLU A 96 -15.64 -2.07 -16.77
N LEU A 97 -14.40 -1.56 -16.90
CA LEU A 97 -13.26 -2.00 -16.08
C LEU A 97 -13.37 -1.52 -14.62
N LYS A 98 -14.12 -0.45 -14.36
CA LYS A 98 -14.41 0.03 -13.01
C LYS A 98 -15.40 -0.87 -12.26
N SER A 99 -16.35 -1.41 -13.00
CA SER A 99 -17.49 -2.17 -12.48
C SER A 99 -17.26 -3.68 -12.52
N HIS A 100 -16.40 -4.19 -13.40
CA HIS A 100 -16.16 -5.63 -13.56
C HIS A 100 -14.66 -5.96 -13.53
N PRO A 101 -14.25 -7.04 -12.85
CA PRO A 101 -12.89 -7.54 -12.91
C PRO A 101 -12.57 -8.15 -14.29
N GLN A 102 -11.34 -8.00 -14.75
CA GLN A 102 -10.89 -8.58 -16.03
C GLN A 102 -10.43 -10.02 -15.92
N ILE A 103 -9.98 -10.39 -14.73
CA ILE A 103 -9.34 -11.67 -14.44
C ILE A 103 -9.34 -11.93 -12.93
N GLN A 104 -9.37 -13.21 -12.58
CA GLN A 104 -9.01 -13.71 -11.26
C GLN A 104 -7.63 -14.35 -11.34
N LEU A 105 -6.74 -13.92 -10.45
CA LEU A 105 -5.38 -14.39 -10.28
C LEU A 105 -5.27 -15.15 -8.95
N ASN A 106 -4.51 -16.23 -8.94
CA ASN A 106 -4.08 -16.89 -7.73
C ASN A 106 -2.92 -16.11 -7.12
N TYR A 107 -2.64 -16.32 -5.83
CA TYR A 107 -1.55 -15.67 -5.12
C TYR A 107 -0.21 -15.72 -5.89
N GLY A 108 0.19 -16.91 -6.36
CA GLY A 108 1.44 -17.09 -7.12
C GLY A 108 1.50 -16.37 -8.47
N GLU A 109 0.34 -15.95 -9.01
CA GLU A 109 0.27 -15.17 -10.25
C GLU A 109 0.19 -13.66 -10.01
N SER A 110 -0.19 -13.24 -8.79
CA SER A 110 -0.46 -11.85 -8.40
C SER A 110 0.78 -10.96 -8.25
N ASN A 111 1.90 -11.36 -8.86
CA ASN A 111 3.13 -10.59 -8.86
C ASN A 111 2.97 -9.21 -9.53
N TRP A 112 3.83 -8.27 -9.14
CA TRP A 112 3.75 -6.88 -9.59
C TRP A 112 3.87 -6.71 -11.12
N TRP A 113 4.65 -7.55 -11.81
CA TRP A 113 4.73 -7.56 -13.28
C TRP A 113 3.48 -8.12 -13.97
N THR A 114 2.70 -8.95 -13.27
CA THR A 114 1.43 -9.48 -13.77
C THR A 114 0.32 -8.48 -13.55
N LEU A 115 0.15 -8.03 -12.30
CA LEU A 115 -0.89 -7.06 -11.93
C LEU A 115 -0.77 -5.77 -12.73
N SER A 116 0.45 -5.31 -12.99
CA SER A 116 0.68 -4.10 -13.78
C SER A 116 0.11 -4.18 -15.20
N ARG A 117 -0.17 -5.38 -15.75
CA ARG A 117 -0.76 -5.63 -17.07
C ARG A 117 -2.29 -5.46 -17.12
N PHE A 118 -2.95 -5.42 -15.96
CA PHE A 118 -4.39 -5.29 -15.84
C PHE A 118 -4.78 -3.91 -15.28
N ASP A 119 -6.02 -3.52 -15.55
CA ASP A 119 -6.66 -2.32 -14.99
C ASP A 119 -7.62 -2.70 -13.85
N SER A 120 -8.12 -3.94 -13.83
CA SER A 120 -9.00 -4.47 -12.79
C SER A 120 -8.79 -5.99 -12.65
N ALA A 121 -8.38 -6.47 -11.49
CA ALA A 121 -8.08 -7.88 -11.25
C ALA A 121 -8.47 -8.29 -9.82
N LEU A 122 -9.04 -9.49 -9.69
CA LEU A 122 -9.17 -10.17 -8.40
C LEU A 122 -7.88 -10.96 -8.15
N ALA A 123 -7.39 -10.97 -6.92
CA ALA A 123 -6.32 -11.88 -6.53
C ALA A 123 -6.59 -12.54 -5.18
N THR A 124 -6.27 -13.82 -5.07
CA THR A 124 -6.39 -14.55 -3.80
C THR A 124 -5.23 -14.22 -2.85
N ASN A 125 -5.49 -14.30 -1.55
CA ASN A 125 -4.42 -14.40 -0.55
C ASN A 125 -3.65 -15.74 -0.68
N ALA A 126 -2.55 -15.85 0.06
CA ALA A 126 -1.68 -17.04 0.04
C ALA A 126 -2.42 -18.32 0.48
N GLU A 127 -3.34 -18.19 1.44
CA GLU A 127 -4.14 -19.30 1.97
C GLU A 127 -5.32 -19.68 1.04
N GLY A 128 -5.63 -18.85 0.04
CA GLY A 128 -6.79 -19.03 -0.84
C GLY A 128 -8.15 -18.76 -0.19
N THR A 129 -8.16 -18.30 1.06
CA THR A 129 -9.37 -18.06 1.89
C THR A 129 -10.05 -16.72 1.60
N GLY A 130 -9.38 -15.81 0.89
CA GLY A 130 -9.93 -14.49 0.58
C GLY A 130 -9.43 -13.90 -0.72
N LEU A 131 -10.25 -13.04 -1.32
CA LEU A 131 -9.96 -12.30 -2.54
C LEU A 131 -9.89 -10.80 -2.29
N PHE A 132 -8.95 -10.18 -2.97
CA PHE A 132 -8.76 -8.74 -3.04
C PHE A 132 -9.12 -8.24 -4.44
N TRP A 133 -9.77 -7.09 -4.53
CA TRP A 133 -10.06 -6.44 -5.80
C TRP A 133 -9.13 -5.27 -6.08
N TYR A 134 -8.12 -5.51 -6.91
CA TYR A 134 -7.21 -4.49 -7.39
C TYR A 134 -7.80 -3.75 -8.57
N ARG A 135 -7.93 -2.43 -8.44
CA ARG A 135 -8.38 -1.54 -9.50
C ARG A 135 -7.34 -0.46 -9.73
N ARG A 136 -7.06 -0.14 -10.99
CA ARG A 136 -6.14 0.94 -11.35
C ARG A 136 -6.89 2.26 -11.43
N ASP A 137 -6.47 3.21 -10.61
CA ASP A 137 -6.87 4.60 -10.76
C ASP A 137 -5.66 5.47 -11.19
N PRO A 138 -5.59 5.92 -12.46
CA PRO A 138 -4.49 6.75 -12.92
C PRO A 138 -4.34 8.07 -12.15
N LYS A 139 -5.42 8.63 -11.57
CA LYS A 139 -5.32 9.82 -10.72
C LYS A 139 -4.57 9.50 -9.43
N GLN A 140 -4.94 8.40 -8.76
CA GLN A 140 -4.24 7.95 -7.55
C GLN A 140 -2.79 7.54 -7.81
N VAL A 141 -2.50 6.92 -8.97
CA VAL A 141 -1.11 6.62 -9.34
C VAL A 141 -0.30 7.90 -9.43
N ARG A 142 -0.82 8.93 -10.11
CA ARG A 142 -0.12 10.20 -10.28
C ARG A 142 0.08 10.94 -8.96
N SER A 143 -0.97 11.09 -8.15
CA SER A 143 -0.89 11.82 -6.88
C SER A 143 0.10 11.15 -5.94
N LYS A 144 -0.06 9.85 -5.69
CA LYS A 144 0.82 9.12 -4.76
C LYS A 144 2.25 9.05 -5.25
N LEU A 145 2.49 8.96 -6.56
CA LEU A 145 3.84 9.05 -7.11
C LEU A 145 4.48 10.41 -6.87
N ILE A 146 3.72 11.50 -7.04
CA ILE A 146 4.20 12.86 -6.76
C ILE A 146 4.53 13.00 -5.27
N ASP A 147 3.62 12.58 -4.40
CA ASP A 147 3.77 12.71 -2.95
C ASP A 147 4.95 11.87 -2.45
N ALA A 148 5.04 10.61 -2.90
CA ALA A 148 6.19 9.74 -2.61
C ALA A 148 7.50 10.39 -3.05
N THR A 149 7.55 10.93 -4.27
CA THR A 149 8.77 11.56 -4.81
C THR A 149 9.16 12.78 -3.98
N LYS A 150 8.20 13.64 -3.60
CA LYS A 150 8.42 14.81 -2.77
C LYS A 150 8.95 14.42 -1.38
N LEU A 151 8.32 13.46 -0.72
CA LEU A 151 8.71 13.01 0.62
C LEU A 151 10.09 12.35 0.61
N HIS A 152 10.42 11.53 -0.39
CA HIS A 152 11.76 10.94 -0.51
C HIS A 152 12.82 12.00 -0.81
N ALA A 153 12.54 12.98 -1.68
CA ALA A 153 13.46 14.07 -1.94
C ALA A 153 13.73 14.90 -0.67
N ARG A 154 12.67 15.17 0.11
CA ARG A 154 12.77 15.84 1.40
C ARG A 154 13.57 15.02 2.40
N LEU A 155 13.28 13.73 2.52
CA LEU A 155 14.00 12.80 3.39
C LEU A 155 15.49 12.78 3.06
N LEU A 156 15.86 12.62 1.79
CA LEU A 156 17.27 12.62 1.36
C LEU A 156 17.98 13.94 1.71
N LYS A 157 17.29 15.07 1.56
CA LYS A 157 17.83 16.40 1.90
C LYS A 157 18.00 16.59 3.41
N GLU A 158 17.00 16.19 4.20
CA GLU A 158 16.93 16.44 5.66
C GLU A 158 17.57 15.32 6.49
N TRP A 159 18.00 14.22 5.86
CA TRP A 159 18.49 13.02 6.55
C TRP A 159 19.59 13.26 7.59
N PRO A 160 20.65 14.06 7.33
CA PRO A 160 21.69 14.29 8.32
C PRO A 160 21.14 14.90 9.62
N THR A 161 20.29 15.93 9.50
CA THR A 161 19.66 16.60 10.63
C THR A 161 18.66 15.70 11.34
N LEU A 162 17.82 14.97 10.60
CA LEU A 162 16.87 14.02 11.19
C LEU A 162 17.61 12.94 11.99
N ARG A 163 18.67 12.37 11.42
CA ARG A 163 19.50 11.37 12.11
C ARG A 163 20.05 11.90 13.42
N GLU A 164 20.55 13.14 13.47
CA GLU A 164 21.04 13.75 14.71
C GLU A 164 19.91 13.97 15.72
N ARG A 165 18.75 14.48 15.29
CA ARG A 165 17.57 14.64 16.16
C ARG A 165 17.16 13.32 16.82
N TYR A 166 17.01 12.26 16.02
CA TYR A 166 16.65 10.93 16.55
C TYR A 166 17.72 10.35 17.47
N ARG A 167 19.02 10.58 17.19
CA ARG A 167 20.12 10.14 18.07
C ARG A 167 20.12 10.89 19.39
N ASN A 168 19.92 12.21 19.38
CA ASN A 168 19.90 13.01 20.59
C ASN A 168 18.69 12.68 21.47
N ALA A 169 17.56 12.34 20.85
CA ALA A 169 16.35 11.93 21.55
C ALA A 169 16.34 10.45 21.98
N SER A 170 17.29 9.61 21.54
CA SER A 170 17.17 8.16 21.76
C SER A 170 17.19 7.78 23.25
N ALA A 171 18.00 8.48 24.05
CA ALA A 171 18.10 8.22 25.48
C ALA A 171 16.82 8.60 26.24
N SER A 172 16.17 9.71 25.87
CA SER A 172 14.92 10.13 26.50
C SER A 172 13.73 9.30 26.02
N VAL A 173 13.64 9.01 24.71
CA VAL A 173 12.57 8.18 24.14
C VAL A 173 12.60 6.76 24.70
N ALA A 174 13.78 6.20 24.95
CA ALA A 174 13.94 4.87 25.52
C ALA A 174 14.07 4.85 27.06
N SER A 175 13.85 5.99 27.74
CA SER A 175 14.00 6.06 29.19
C SER A 175 12.83 5.39 29.91
N TYR A 176 13.06 4.95 31.15
CA TYR A 176 12.01 4.37 31.98
C TYR A 176 10.90 5.38 32.25
N GLU A 177 11.24 6.64 32.47
CA GLU A 177 10.30 7.71 32.77
C GLU A 177 9.35 7.96 31.59
N ALA A 178 9.88 8.05 30.36
CA ALA A 178 9.06 8.26 29.16
C ALA A 178 8.10 7.09 28.92
N TRP A 179 8.57 5.85 29.11
CA TRP A 179 7.70 4.68 28.99
C TRP A 179 6.68 4.58 30.12
N ALA A 180 7.06 4.92 31.35
CA ALA A 180 6.13 4.94 32.48
C ALA A 180 4.97 5.93 32.23
N GLU A 181 5.25 7.11 31.68
CA GLU A 181 4.22 8.07 31.29
C GLU A 181 3.29 7.50 30.20
N THR A 182 3.86 6.89 29.15
CA THR A 182 3.10 6.26 28.08
C THR A 182 2.19 5.13 28.59
N PHE A 183 2.71 4.27 29.48
CA PHE A 183 1.90 3.21 30.07
C PHE A 183 0.83 3.76 31.02
N ALA A 184 1.12 4.79 31.81
CA ALA A 184 0.12 5.41 32.69
C ALA A 184 -1.04 6.03 31.91
N LYS A 185 -0.78 6.57 30.72
CA LYS A 185 -1.81 7.16 29.84
C LYS A 185 -2.66 6.14 29.09
N HIS A 186 -2.11 4.95 28.78
CA HIS A 186 -2.73 4.00 27.85
C HIS A 186 -3.03 2.62 28.43
N THR A 187 -2.59 2.34 29.65
CA THR A 187 -2.99 1.13 30.38
C THR A 187 -4.25 1.44 31.17
N GLU A 188 -5.37 0.84 30.80
CA GLU A 188 -6.52 0.76 31.71
C GLU A 188 -6.09 -0.12 32.89
N SER A 189 -5.92 0.50 34.07
CA SER A 189 -5.65 -0.22 35.31
C SER A 189 -6.92 -0.97 35.75
N GLU A 190 -7.29 -2.03 35.04
CA GLU A 190 -8.25 -3.02 35.50
C GLU A 190 -7.53 -4.09 36.33
N LEU A 191 -6.84 -3.66 37.38
CA LEU A 191 -6.62 -4.49 38.55
C LEU A 191 -7.40 -3.88 39.72
N LYS A 192 -8.73 -3.90 39.60
CA LYS A 192 -9.59 -3.90 40.79
C LYS A 192 -9.42 -5.28 41.44
N ARG A 193 -8.53 -5.35 42.41
CA ARG A 193 -8.39 -6.50 43.31
C ARG A 193 -9.47 -6.47 44.38
#